data_AF-C6WJN7-F1
#
_entry.id   AF-C6WJN7-F1
#
_cell.length_a   1.000
_cell.length_b   1.000
_cell.length_c   1.000
_cell.angle_alpha   90.00
_cell.angle_beta   90.00
_cell.angle_gamma   90.00
#
_symmetry.space_group_name_H-M   'P 1'
#
loop_
_entity.id
_entity.type
_entity.pdbx_description
1 polymer ?
#
loop_
_entity_poly.entity_id
_entity_poly.type
_entity_poly.pdbx_seq_one_letter_code
_entity_poly.pdbx_strand_id
1 'polypeptide(L)'
;MYSLISAPVLGFDLSRLAGGSATAEVLLTACGLTPDDLVTLADHAPSPSAELMLTRSAALDAAAARPSVRELSSREPNQVIALLERAPIGDLSGLLRCLRDDVLDWTANCGLDQETVERATGVIEDVLTSTYLRDLLPDADRRRLAAGWVSAGRALSPVPVDLGPQAEAVVAFTDRIRRTTSGEVTALAATADRVRAGGGDWARSMHSATWAVHLSERIRAAAAAQLMLVQAVELARVPVQVSAGGVWNLLSGAAQALVVRDLGESSSSLDLLTPCVTVLGLDWLR
;
A
#
# COMPACT_ATOMS: atom_id res chain seq x y z
N MET A 1 -9.90 -7.88 2.88
CA MET A 1 -9.04 -8.92 2.28
C MET A 1 -8.15 -8.20 1.28
N TYR A 2 -6.84 -8.22 1.50
CA TYR A 2 -5.90 -7.53 0.63
C TYR A 2 -5.63 -8.35 -0.64
N SER A 3 -5.52 -7.64 -1.75
CA SER A 3 -5.12 -8.11 -3.08
C SER A 3 -4.61 -6.89 -3.85
N LEU A 4 -3.78 -7.08 -4.88
CA LEU A 4 -3.36 -5.99 -5.77
C LEU A 4 -4.56 -5.39 -6.53
N ILE A 5 -5.59 -6.18 -6.82
CA ILE A 5 -6.85 -5.67 -7.41
C ILE A 5 -7.55 -4.68 -6.45
N SER A 6 -7.42 -4.91 -5.14
CA SER A 6 -7.96 -4.05 -4.09
C SER A 6 -6.88 -3.17 -3.43
N ALA A 7 -5.80 -2.84 -4.15
CA ALA A 7 -4.71 -2.00 -3.65
C ALA A 7 -5.16 -0.64 -3.03
N PRO A 8 -6.23 0.04 -3.50
CA PRO A 8 -6.79 1.19 -2.79
C PRO A 8 -7.13 0.94 -1.32
N VAL A 9 -7.62 -0.26 -0.98
CA VAL A 9 -7.96 -0.66 0.40
C VAL A 9 -6.69 -0.93 1.21
N LEU A 10 -5.70 -1.60 0.61
CA LEU A 10 -4.40 -1.79 1.25
C LEU A 10 -3.74 -0.45 1.55
N GLY A 11 -3.69 0.45 0.57
CA GLY A 11 -3.12 1.78 0.75
C GLY A 11 -3.88 2.62 1.79
N PHE A 12 -5.22 2.48 1.87
CA PHE A 12 -6.02 3.12 2.91
C PHE A 12 -5.56 2.69 4.31
N ASP A 13 -5.38 1.39 4.53
CA ASP A 13 -4.87 0.87 5.80
C ASP A 13 -3.45 1.36 6.06
N LEU A 14 -2.53 1.17 5.11
CA LEU A 14 -1.12 1.56 5.26
C LEU A 14 -0.95 3.07 5.52
N SER A 15 -1.74 3.95 4.89
CA SER A 15 -1.67 5.40 5.12
C SER A 15 -1.98 5.81 6.58
N ARG A 16 -2.58 4.92 7.37
CA ARG A 16 -2.99 5.15 8.76
C ARG A 16 -2.11 4.43 9.78
N LEU A 17 -1.27 3.49 9.33
CA LEU A 17 -0.37 2.71 10.17
C LEU A 17 0.98 3.41 10.38
N ALA A 18 1.52 3.36 11.60
CA ALA A 18 2.81 3.99 11.95
C ALA A 18 4.03 3.44 11.15
N GLY A 19 3.91 2.23 10.60
CA GLY A 19 4.91 1.65 9.69
C GLY A 19 4.36 1.36 8.30
N GLY A 20 3.21 1.95 7.93
CA GLY A 20 2.57 1.63 6.67
C GLY A 20 3.32 2.16 5.45
N SER A 21 3.99 3.31 5.54
CA SER A 21 4.86 3.80 4.45
C SER A 21 6.08 2.90 4.22
N ALA A 22 6.75 2.47 5.29
CA ALA A 22 7.84 1.49 5.19
C ALA A 22 7.34 0.14 4.64
N THR A 23 6.13 -0.28 5.01
CA THR A 23 5.49 -1.48 4.46
C THR A 23 5.21 -1.32 2.96
N ALA A 24 4.74 -0.13 2.56
CA ALA A 24 4.49 0.19 1.16
C ALA A 24 5.79 0.22 0.34
N GLU A 25 6.90 0.71 0.90
CA GLU A 25 8.23 0.67 0.28
C GLU A 25 8.72 -0.77 0.04
N VAL A 26 8.56 -1.66 1.03
CA VAL A 26 8.91 -3.08 0.88
C VAL A 26 8.06 -3.72 -0.22
N LEU A 27 6.74 -3.53 -0.22
CA LEU A 27 5.86 -4.07 -1.26
C LEU A 27 6.19 -3.51 -2.64
N LEU A 28 6.49 -2.21 -2.72
CA LEU A 28 6.85 -1.55 -3.96
C LEU A 28 8.15 -2.12 -4.52
N THR A 29 9.13 -2.36 -3.66
CA THR A 29 10.38 -3.05 -4.02
C THR A 29 10.10 -4.49 -4.47
N ALA A 30 9.25 -5.22 -3.73
CA ALA A 30 8.87 -6.59 -4.04
C ALA A 30 8.19 -6.72 -5.42
N CYS A 31 7.38 -5.73 -5.83
CA CYS A 31 6.77 -5.68 -7.16
C CYS A 31 7.79 -5.56 -8.31
N GLY A 32 9.00 -5.06 -8.04
CA GLY A 32 10.08 -4.92 -9.02
C GLY A 32 11.12 -6.04 -8.97
N LEU A 33 11.00 -7.03 -8.09
CA LEU A 33 12.03 -8.08 -7.97
C LEU A 33 12.09 -8.95 -9.24
N THR A 34 13.31 -9.36 -9.57
CA THR A 34 13.64 -10.28 -10.64
C THR A 34 14.08 -11.64 -10.07
N PRO A 35 14.24 -12.70 -10.90
CA PRO A 35 14.80 -13.97 -10.42
C PRO A 35 16.16 -13.81 -9.71
N ASP A 36 17.05 -12.96 -10.23
CA ASP A 36 18.37 -12.74 -9.64
C ASP A 36 18.31 -12.05 -8.26
N ASP A 37 17.31 -11.19 -8.07
CA ASP A 37 17.05 -10.56 -6.76
C ASP A 37 16.58 -11.59 -5.73
N LEU A 38 15.81 -12.61 -6.14
CA LEU A 38 15.38 -13.70 -5.25
C LEU A 38 16.57 -14.54 -4.79
N VAL A 39 17.52 -14.84 -5.69
CA VAL A 39 18.78 -15.50 -5.30
C VAL A 39 19.53 -14.66 -4.26
N THR A 40 19.65 -13.35 -4.52
CA THR A 40 20.29 -12.40 -3.60
C THR A 40 19.61 -12.37 -2.24
N LEU A 41 18.27 -12.35 -2.20
CA LEU A 41 17.51 -12.39 -0.95
C LEU A 41 17.68 -13.73 -0.22
N ALA A 42 17.66 -14.86 -0.93
CA ALA A 42 17.84 -16.19 -0.35
C ALA A 42 19.22 -16.37 0.29
N ASP A 43 20.27 -15.81 -0.31
CA ASP A 43 21.64 -15.80 0.22
C ASP A 43 21.78 -15.02 1.53
N HIS A 44 20.95 -13.99 1.71
CA HIS A 44 20.90 -13.18 2.92
C HIS A 44 19.81 -13.63 3.91
N ALA A 45 19.11 -14.74 3.61
CA ALA A 45 18.11 -15.28 4.51
C ALA A 45 18.75 -15.70 5.84
N PRO A 46 18.20 -15.26 6.99
CA PRO A 46 18.75 -15.61 8.29
C PRO A 46 18.66 -17.12 8.50
N SER A 47 19.73 -17.72 9.05
CA SER A 47 19.70 -19.12 9.41
C SER A 47 18.58 -19.41 10.43
N PRO A 48 17.84 -20.52 10.28
CA PRO A 48 16.83 -20.91 11.26
C PRO A 48 17.43 -20.98 12.66
N SER A 49 16.82 -20.27 13.61
CA SER A 49 17.22 -20.27 15.02
C SER A 49 15.99 -20.25 15.90
N ALA A 50 16.11 -20.80 17.12
CA ALA A 50 15.02 -20.78 18.09
C ALA A 50 14.57 -19.34 18.41
N GLU A 51 15.49 -18.39 18.45
CA GLU A 51 15.17 -16.97 18.66
C GLU A 51 14.32 -16.39 17.54
N LEU A 52 14.68 -16.64 16.28
CA LEU A 52 13.90 -16.15 15.13
C LEU A 52 12.49 -16.78 15.11
N MET A 53 12.39 -18.07 15.42
CA MET A 53 11.09 -18.75 15.53
C MET A 53 10.21 -18.15 16.62
N LEU A 54 10.79 -17.87 17.80
CA LEU A 54 10.09 -17.21 18.90
C LEU A 54 9.64 -15.79 18.52
N THR A 55 10.51 -15.01 17.87
CA THR A 55 10.17 -13.66 17.38
C THR A 55 9.02 -13.70 16.35
N ARG A 56 9.04 -14.65 15.40
CA ARG A 56 7.92 -14.83 14.44
C ARG A 56 6.62 -15.22 15.16
N SER A 57 6.68 -16.12 16.13
CA SER A 57 5.52 -16.51 16.94
C SER A 57 4.93 -15.31 17.70
N ALA A 58 5.78 -14.55 18.39
CA ALA A 58 5.36 -13.36 19.12
C ALA A 58 4.75 -12.30 18.19
N ALA A 59 5.23 -12.20 16.95
CA ALA A 59 4.64 -11.30 15.95
C ALA A 59 3.26 -11.75 15.48
N LEU A 60 3.02 -13.05 15.33
CA LEU A 60 1.69 -13.59 15.05
C LEU A 60 0.71 -13.33 16.21
N ASP A 61 1.17 -13.50 17.46
CA ASP A 61 0.37 -13.20 18.64
C ASP A 61 0.03 -11.70 18.72
N ALA A 62 1.00 -10.82 18.45
CA ALA A 62 0.79 -9.37 18.40
C ALA A 62 -0.18 -8.96 17.27
N ALA A 63 -0.09 -9.61 16.11
CA ALA A 63 -1.04 -9.40 15.02
C ALA A 63 -2.46 -9.83 15.39
N ALA A 64 -2.62 -10.97 16.06
CA ALA A 64 -3.92 -11.48 16.51
C ALA A 64 -4.54 -10.59 17.61
N ALA A 65 -3.72 -9.94 18.43
CA ALA A 65 -4.18 -9.00 19.44
C ALA A 65 -4.60 -7.63 18.87
N ARG A 66 -4.36 -7.36 17.58
CA ARG A 66 -4.70 -6.08 16.96
C ARG A 66 -6.22 -5.95 16.81
N PRO A 67 -6.85 -4.90 17.38
CA PRO A 67 -8.29 -4.70 17.22
C PRO A 67 -8.66 -4.57 15.74
N SER A 68 -9.63 -5.36 15.29
CA SER A 68 -10.17 -5.29 13.94
C SER A 68 -11.59 -4.72 13.95
N VAL A 69 -12.02 -4.11 12.83
CA VAL A 69 -13.38 -3.54 12.70
C VAL A 69 -14.48 -4.57 12.96
N ARG A 70 -14.20 -5.87 12.74
CA ARG A 70 -15.14 -6.98 12.99
C ARG A 70 -15.49 -7.17 14.47
N GLU A 71 -14.63 -6.73 15.38
CA GLU A 71 -14.78 -6.91 16.83
C GLU A 71 -15.39 -5.70 17.53
N LEU A 72 -15.72 -4.64 16.79
CA LEU A 72 -16.19 -3.36 17.33
C LEU A 72 -17.69 -3.30 17.63
N SER A 73 -18.46 -4.34 17.28
CA SER A 73 -19.93 -4.38 17.46
C SER A 73 -20.40 -4.43 18.93
N SER A 74 -19.49 -4.58 19.89
CA SER A 74 -19.78 -4.75 21.32
C SER A 74 -19.25 -3.63 22.24
N ARG A 75 -18.79 -2.49 21.70
CA ARG A 75 -18.11 -1.42 22.47
C ARG A 75 -18.85 -0.07 22.45
N GLU A 76 -18.53 0.78 23.44
CA GLU A 76 -19.06 2.14 23.60
C GLU A 76 -18.77 3.05 22.38
N PRO A 77 -19.74 3.87 21.89
CA PRO A 77 -19.65 4.58 20.61
C PRO A 77 -18.42 5.46 20.41
N ASN A 78 -17.99 6.18 21.45
CA ASN A 78 -16.83 7.08 21.35
C ASN A 78 -15.48 6.33 21.31
N GLN A 79 -15.40 5.15 21.92
CA GLN A 79 -14.24 4.27 21.81
C GLN A 79 -14.22 3.56 20.45
N VAL A 80 -15.38 3.27 19.88
CA VAL A 80 -15.54 2.70 18.53
C VAL A 80 -15.02 3.66 17.46
N ILE A 81 -15.29 4.97 17.55
CA ILE A 81 -14.82 5.94 16.54
C ILE A 81 -13.28 6.02 16.51
N ALA A 82 -12.63 6.17 17.66
CA ALA A 82 -11.17 6.22 17.73
C ALA A 82 -10.50 4.90 17.30
N LEU A 83 -11.18 3.77 17.51
CA LEU A 83 -10.73 2.46 17.02
C LEU A 83 -10.98 2.30 15.52
N LEU A 84 -12.09 2.77 14.96
CA LEU A 84 -12.38 2.73 13.52
C LEU A 84 -11.35 3.52 12.70
N GLU A 85 -10.89 4.66 13.23
CA GLU A 85 -9.85 5.46 12.59
C GLU A 85 -8.52 4.70 12.41
N ARG A 86 -8.24 3.70 13.25
CA ARG A 86 -6.95 3.00 13.33
C ARG A 86 -7.00 1.49 13.09
N ALA A 87 -8.19 0.90 13.15
CA ALA A 87 -8.39 -0.52 12.86
C ALA A 87 -8.24 -0.72 11.35
N PRO A 88 -7.28 -1.57 10.92
CA PRO A 88 -7.16 -1.92 9.52
C PRO A 88 -8.38 -2.74 9.07
N ILE A 89 -8.72 -2.62 7.79
CA ILE A 89 -9.74 -3.42 7.12
C ILE A 89 -9.19 -4.84 6.90
N GLY A 90 -7.90 -4.98 6.59
CA GLY A 90 -7.20 -6.26 6.51
C GLY A 90 -6.37 -6.60 7.76
N ASP A 91 -5.72 -7.76 7.70
CA ASP A 91 -4.85 -8.28 8.74
C ASP A 91 -3.48 -8.68 8.17
N LEU A 92 -2.54 -9.05 9.04
CA LEU A 92 -1.21 -9.49 8.61
C LEU A 92 -1.29 -10.72 7.71
N SER A 93 -2.13 -11.70 8.04
CA SER A 93 -2.30 -12.91 7.24
C SER A 93 -2.77 -12.61 5.82
N GLY A 94 -3.69 -11.64 5.64
CA GLY A 94 -4.12 -11.16 4.35
C GLY A 94 -3.01 -10.42 3.59
N LEU A 95 -2.12 -9.72 4.29
CA LEU A 95 -0.98 -9.03 3.68
C LEU A 95 0.05 -10.05 3.15
N LEU A 96 0.41 -11.04 3.97
CA LEU A 96 1.35 -12.10 3.57
C LEU A 96 0.77 -12.97 2.44
N ARG A 97 -0.55 -13.18 2.42
CA ARG A 97 -1.22 -13.83 1.29
C ARG A 97 -1.15 -12.99 0.02
N CYS A 98 -1.45 -11.70 0.09
CA CYS A 98 -1.31 -10.78 -1.05
C CYS A 98 0.13 -10.78 -1.60
N LEU A 99 1.14 -10.85 -0.73
CA LEU A 99 2.52 -11.00 -1.18
C LEU A 99 2.70 -12.27 -2.02
N ARG A 100 2.30 -13.44 -1.52
CA ARG A 100 2.52 -14.72 -2.21
C ARG A 100 1.68 -14.86 -3.48
N ASP A 101 0.39 -14.58 -3.37
CA ASP A 101 -0.61 -14.93 -4.37
C ASP A 101 -0.74 -13.85 -5.46
N ASP A 102 -0.32 -12.61 -5.19
CA ASP A 102 -0.47 -11.50 -6.14
C ASP A 102 0.89 -10.85 -6.50
N VAL A 103 1.77 -10.58 -5.53
CA VAL A 103 3.06 -9.89 -5.79
C VAL A 103 4.12 -10.84 -6.34
N LEU A 104 4.19 -12.06 -5.80
CA LEU A 104 5.16 -13.09 -6.16
C LEU A 104 4.56 -14.23 -6.99
N ASP A 105 3.37 -14.06 -7.57
CA ASP A 105 2.71 -15.10 -8.38
C ASP A 105 3.59 -15.63 -9.53
N TRP A 106 4.40 -14.75 -10.12
CA TRP A 106 5.34 -15.03 -11.20
C TRP A 106 6.44 -16.03 -10.80
N THR A 107 6.75 -16.19 -9.50
CA THR A 107 7.83 -17.08 -9.05
C THR A 107 7.51 -18.54 -9.34
N ALA A 108 6.24 -18.91 -9.51
CA ALA A 108 5.83 -20.25 -9.92
C ALA A 108 6.43 -20.67 -11.29
N ASN A 109 6.80 -19.71 -12.14
CA ASN A 109 7.32 -19.96 -13.49
C ASN A 109 8.70 -19.33 -13.73
N CYS A 110 9.42 -18.94 -12.68
CA CYS A 110 10.68 -18.19 -12.81
C CYS A 110 11.93 -19.07 -13.04
N GLY A 111 11.80 -20.39 -12.98
CA GLY A 111 12.89 -21.35 -13.23
C GLY A 111 13.87 -21.54 -12.07
N LEU A 112 13.68 -20.85 -10.93
CA LEU A 112 14.42 -21.10 -9.70
C LEU A 112 13.88 -22.36 -8.98
N ASP A 113 14.73 -22.96 -8.15
CA ASP A 113 14.28 -24.03 -7.27
C ASP A 113 13.39 -23.50 -6.14
N GLN A 114 12.53 -24.38 -5.63
CA GLN A 114 11.53 -24.03 -4.62
C GLN A 114 12.16 -23.55 -3.30
N GLU A 115 13.32 -24.10 -2.92
CA GLU A 115 13.99 -23.71 -1.66
C GLU A 115 14.48 -22.26 -1.73
N THR A 116 15.08 -21.85 -2.85
CA THR A 116 15.51 -20.47 -3.10
C THR A 116 14.31 -19.51 -3.02
N VAL A 117 13.20 -19.83 -3.69
CA VAL A 117 11.98 -19.01 -3.67
C VAL A 117 11.41 -18.89 -2.26
N GLU A 118 11.32 -19.99 -1.51
CA GLU A 118 10.80 -19.99 -0.14
C GLU A 118 11.67 -19.18 0.82
N ARG A 119 13.00 -19.28 0.70
CA ARG A 119 13.95 -18.51 1.52
C ARG A 119 13.85 -17.01 1.22
N ALA A 120 13.81 -16.63 -0.05
CA ALA A 120 13.64 -15.23 -0.44
C ALA A 120 12.30 -14.67 0.04
N THR A 121 11.22 -15.43 -0.15
CA THR A 121 9.88 -15.06 0.33
C THR A 121 9.87 -14.86 1.83
N GLY A 122 10.48 -15.76 2.61
CA GLY A 122 10.59 -15.62 4.06
C GLY A 122 11.29 -14.34 4.51
N VAL A 123 12.30 -13.87 3.78
CA VAL A 123 12.96 -12.57 4.06
C VAL A 123 12.00 -11.40 3.87
N ILE A 124 11.22 -11.41 2.79
CA ILE A 124 10.23 -10.37 2.49
C ILE A 124 9.11 -10.37 3.54
N GLU A 125 8.63 -11.54 3.94
CA GLU A 125 7.59 -11.68 4.95
C GLU A 125 8.01 -11.19 6.33
N ASP A 126 9.25 -11.49 6.73
CA ASP A 126 9.78 -11.01 8.01
C ASP A 126 9.84 -9.48 8.03
N VAL A 127 10.38 -8.85 6.99
CA VAL A 127 10.44 -7.37 6.96
C VAL A 127 9.04 -6.74 6.86
N LEU A 128 8.11 -7.31 6.08
CA LEU A 128 6.71 -6.84 6.04
C LEU A 128 6.06 -6.95 7.42
N THR A 129 6.29 -8.05 8.13
CA THR A 129 5.78 -8.25 9.49
C THR A 129 6.36 -7.18 10.44
N SER A 130 7.67 -6.93 10.36
CA SER A 130 8.35 -5.90 11.14
C SER A 130 7.80 -4.49 10.89
N THR A 131 7.56 -4.11 9.63
CA THR A 131 7.07 -2.78 9.27
C THR A 131 5.57 -2.64 9.54
N TYR A 132 4.76 -3.66 9.26
CA TYR A 132 3.32 -3.62 9.44
C TYR A 132 2.90 -3.56 10.92
N LEU A 133 3.64 -4.28 11.77
CA LEU A 133 3.43 -4.32 13.23
C LEU A 133 4.36 -3.36 13.99
N ARG A 134 4.84 -2.29 13.33
CA ARG A 134 5.86 -1.40 13.89
C ARG A 134 5.53 -0.86 15.29
N ASP A 135 4.26 -0.60 15.55
CA ASP A 135 3.71 -0.06 16.80
C ASP A 135 3.41 -1.13 17.86
N LEU A 136 3.43 -2.41 17.47
CA LEU A 136 3.07 -3.55 18.33
C LEU A 136 4.27 -4.42 18.71
N LEU A 137 5.37 -4.33 17.97
CA LEU A 137 6.57 -5.13 18.20
C LEU A 137 7.65 -4.35 18.97
N PRO A 138 8.33 -4.99 19.94
CA PRO A 138 9.57 -4.46 20.51
C PRO A 138 10.62 -4.18 19.42
N ASP A 139 11.44 -3.15 19.65
CA ASP A 139 12.53 -2.77 18.74
C ASP A 139 13.48 -3.91 18.37
N ALA A 140 13.79 -4.78 19.33
CA ALA A 140 14.66 -5.92 19.13
C ALA A 140 14.07 -6.93 18.13
N ASP A 141 12.78 -7.23 18.26
CA ASP A 141 12.07 -8.14 17.37
C ASP A 141 11.94 -7.56 15.96
N ARG A 142 11.62 -6.26 15.84
CA ARG A 142 11.59 -5.56 14.54
C ARG A 142 12.93 -5.64 13.83
N ARG A 143 14.03 -5.34 14.53
CA ARG A 143 15.38 -5.41 13.95
C ARG A 143 15.76 -6.83 13.55
N ARG A 144 15.39 -7.83 14.34
CA ARG A 144 15.66 -9.23 14.05
C ARG A 144 14.94 -9.69 12.78
N LEU A 145 13.64 -9.38 12.66
CA LEU A 145 12.84 -9.68 11.47
C LEU A 145 13.35 -8.94 10.23
N ALA A 146 13.69 -7.65 10.35
CA ALA A 146 14.19 -6.86 9.22
C ALA A 146 15.65 -7.18 8.81
N ALA A 147 16.38 -8.00 9.58
CA ALA A 147 17.81 -8.18 9.40
C ALA A 147 18.20 -8.72 8.01
N GLY A 148 17.49 -9.74 7.51
CA GLY A 148 17.75 -10.32 6.20
C GLY A 148 17.56 -9.29 5.07
N TRP A 149 16.46 -8.54 5.13
CA TRP A 149 16.14 -7.49 4.15
C TRP A 149 17.17 -6.37 4.15
N VAL A 150 17.55 -5.87 5.33
CA VAL A 150 18.56 -4.80 5.46
C VAL A 150 19.92 -5.27 4.97
N SER A 151 20.28 -6.53 5.20
CA SER A 151 21.52 -7.12 4.71
C SER A 151 21.53 -7.21 3.19
N ALA A 152 20.45 -7.74 2.60
CA ALA A 152 20.28 -7.89 1.15
C ALA A 152 20.22 -6.55 0.42
N GLY A 153 19.63 -5.51 1.01
CA GLY A 153 19.41 -4.21 0.37
C GLY A 153 20.68 -3.51 -0.13
N ARG A 154 21.87 -3.91 0.34
CA ARG A 154 23.15 -3.41 -0.19
C ARG A 154 23.59 -4.07 -1.50
N ALA A 155 23.10 -5.28 -1.76
CA ALA A 155 23.39 -6.07 -2.94
C ALA A 155 22.28 -5.95 -4.01
N LEU A 156 21.06 -5.61 -3.59
CA LEU A 156 19.96 -5.35 -4.52
C LEU A 156 20.20 -4.07 -5.32
N SER A 157 20.04 -4.17 -6.63
CA SER A 157 20.02 -2.99 -7.50
C SER A 157 18.67 -2.29 -7.37
N PRO A 158 18.59 -0.95 -7.42
CA PRO A 158 17.31 -0.26 -7.48
C PRO A 158 16.59 -0.68 -8.76
N VAL A 159 15.48 -1.41 -8.63
CA VAL A 159 14.66 -1.80 -9.78
C VAL A 159 13.55 -0.76 -9.96
N PRO A 160 13.46 -0.09 -11.12
CA PRO A 160 12.35 0.81 -11.40
C PRO A 160 11.06 -0.02 -11.45
N VAL A 161 10.04 0.47 -10.77
CA VAL A 161 8.73 -0.18 -10.76
C VAL A 161 7.98 0.17 -12.03
N ASP A 162 7.39 -0.83 -12.66
CA ASP A 162 6.51 -0.61 -13.81
C ASP A 162 5.19 0.04 -13.35
N LEU A 163 4.99 1.29 -13.76
CA LEU A 163 3.76 2.06 -13.54
C LEU A 163 2.87 2.08 -14.79
N GLY A 164 3.21 1.30 -15.81
CA GLY A 164 2.49 1.19 -17.06
C GLY A 164 2.59 2.44 -17.95
N PRO A 165 1.73 2.55 -18.98
CA PRO A 165 1.82 3.61 -19.99
C PRO A 165 1.65 5.05 -19.47
N GLN A 166 1.10 5.22 -18.27
CA GLN A 166 0.87 6.52 -17.64
C GLN A 166 1.85 6.81 -16.49
N ALA A 167 3.03 6.16 -16.50
CA ALA A 167 4.05 6.28 -15.46
C ALA A 167 4.41 7.73 -15.12
N GLU A 168 4.66 8.57 -16.13
CA GLU A 168 5.04 9.97 -15.92
C GLU A 168 3.97 10.76 -15.17
N ALA A 169 2.69 10.58 -15.52
CA ALA A 169 1.58 11.25 -14.86
C ALA A 169 1.39 10.78 -13.41
N VAL A 170 1.57 9.48 -13.14
CA VAL A 170 1.52 8.92 -11.78
C VAL A 170 2.67 9.45 -10.92
N VAL A 171 3.89 9.49 -11.45
CA VAL A 171 5.06 10.07 -10.76
C VAL A 171 4.82 11.55 -10.48
N ALA A 172 4.39 12.33 -11.48
CA ALA A 172 4.09 13.75 -11.33
C ALA A 172 3.00 14.01 -10.28
N PHE A 173 1.95 13.19 -10.26
CA PHE A 173 0.89 13.26 -9.25
C PHE A 173 1.41 12.99 -7.84
N THR A 174 2.12 11.88 -7.63
CA THR A 174 2.66 11.53 -6.31
C THR A 174 3.68 12.55 -5.81
N ASP A 175 4.52 13.09 -6.69
CA ASP A 175 5.42 14.21 -6.38
C ASP A 175 4.68 15.50 -6.02
N ARG A 176 3.54 15.77 -6.68
CA ARG A 176 2.68 16.89 -6.31
C ARG A 176 2.08 16.71 -4.93
N ILE A 177 1.65 15.48 -4.59
CA ILE A 177 1.13 15.17 -3.25
C ILE A 177 2.18 15.39 -2.19
N ARG A 178 3.43 14.93 -2.39
CA ARG A 178 4.56 15.16 -1.46
C ARG A 178 4.78 16.64 -1.12
N ARG A 179 4.47 17.54 -2.04
CA ARG A 179 4.63 19.00 -1.90
C ARG A 179 3.37 19.72 -1.42
N THR A 180 2.32 19.00 -1.06
CA THR A 180 1.04 19.59 -0.64
C THR A 180 1.21 20.42 0.62
N THR A 181 0.65 21.62 0.65
CA THR A 181 0.67 22.48 1.83
C THR A 181 -0.44 22.13 2.82
N SER A 182 -0.34 22.56 4.08
CA SER A 182 -1.41 22.36 5.06
C SER A 182 -2.75 22.97 4.62
N GLY A 183 -2.72 24.12 3.93
CA GLY A 183 -3.94 24.74 3.39
C GLY A 183 -4.59 23.91 2.29
N GLU A 184 -3.79 23.28 1.43
CA GLU A 184 -4.28 22.35 0.42
C GLU A 184 -4.82 21.06 1.03
N VAL A 185 -4.21 20.55 2.10
CA VAL A 185 -4.75 19.41 2.86
C VAL A 185 -6.13 19.76 3.46
N THR A 186 -6.30 20.95 4.03
CA THR A 186 -7.60 21.43 4.51
C THR A 186 -8.61 21.56 3.37
N ALA A 187 -8.20 22.07 2.21
CA ALA A 187 -9.07 22.18 1.04
C ALA A 187 -9.47 20.81 0.46
N LEU A 188 -8.56 19.82 0.47
CA LEU A 188 -8.86 18.44 0.09
C LEU A 188 -9.87 17.82 1.05
N ALA A 189 -9.73 18.03 2.36
CA ALA A 189 -10.68 17.55 3.36
C ALA A 189 -12.08 18.13 3.13
N ALA A 190 -12.19 19.45 2.94
CA ALA A 190 -13.46 20.10 2.64
C ALA A 190 -14.07 19.62 1.31
N THR A 191 -13.24 19.31 0.31
CA THR A 191 -13.70 18.71 -0.95
C THR A 191 -14.20 17.28 -0.75
N ALA A 192 -13.53 16.47 0.08
CA ALA A 192 -13.98 15.12 0.39
C ALA A 192 -15.35 15.11 1.07
N ASP A 193 -15.59 16.04 1.98
CA ASP A 193 -16.90 16.20 2.64
C ASP A 193 -17.99 16.62 1.64
N ARG A 194 -17.69 17.53 0.71
CA ARG A 194 -18.63 17.93 -0.34
C ARG A 194 -18.97 16.76 -1.27
N VAL A 195 -17.97 16.00 -1.72
CA VAL A 195 -18.18 14.82 -2.59
C VAL A 195 -19.05 13.78 -1.88
N ARG A 196 -18.80 13.55 -0.58
CA ARG A 196 -19.62 12.64 0.24
C ARG A 196 -21.06 13.13 0.38
N ALA A 197 -21.27 14.41 0.68
CA ALA A 197 -22.60 14.99 0.88
C ALA A 197 -23.41 15.08 -0.42
N GLY A 198 -22.73 15.29 -1.56
CA GLY A 198 -23.36 15.38 -2.87
C GLY A 198 -23.88 14.05 -3.42
N GLY A 199 -23.67 12.93 -2.72
CA GLY A 199 -24.12 11.60 -3.16
C GLY A 199 -23.50 11.15 -4.48
N GLY A 200 -22.29 11.66 -4.81
CA GLY A 200 -21.68 11.49 -6.11
C GLY A 200 -21.39 10.03 -6.49
N ASP A 201 -21.26 9.77 -7.79
CA ASP A 201 -21.03 8.45 -8.39
C ASP A 201 -19.62 7.88 -8.15
N TRP A 202 -18.89 8.33 -7.13
CA TRP A 202 -17.50 7.93 -6.86
C TRP A 202 -17.33 6.41 -6.83
N ALA A 203 -18.24 5.67 -6.18
CA ALA A 203 -18.14 4.21 -6.11
C ALA A 203 -18.29 3.56 -7.49
N ARG A 204 -19.17 4.09 -8.34
CA ARG A 204 -19.35 3.64 -9.73
C ARG A 204 -18.12 3.98 -10.55
N SER A 205 -17.58 5.19 -10.42
CA SER A 205 -16.41 5.65 -11.15
C SER A 205 -15.14 4.89 -10.74
N MET A 206 -14.96 4.61 -9.45
CA MET A 206 -13.91 3.71 -8.96
C MET A 206 -14.07 2.30 -9.48
N HIS A 207 -15.29 1.76 -9.49
CA HIS A 207 -15.55 0.43 -10.04
C HIS A 207 -15.16 0.35 -11.52
N SER A 208 -15.57 1.34 -12.33
CA SER A 208 -15.18 1.45 -13.74
C SER A 208 -13.66 1.51 -13.91
N ALA A 209 -12.96 2.32 -13.12
CA ALA A 209 -11.50 2.44 -13.18
C ALA A 209 -10.79 1.13 -12.78
N THR A 210 -11.28 0.43 -11.75
CA THR A 210 -10.76 -0.90 -11.36
C THR A 210 -10.97 -1.93 -12.46
N TRP A 211 -12.13 -1.92 -13.13
CA TRP A 211 -12.37 -2.78 -14.29
C TRP A 211 -11.42 -2.48 -15.45
N ALA A 212 -11.21 -1.19 -15.76
CA ALA A 212 -10.27 -0.80 -16.80
C ALA A 212 -8.84 -1.28 -16.47
N VAL A 213 -8.41 -1.18 -15.21
CA VAL A 213 -7.13 -1.71 -14.74
C VAL A 213 -7.03 -3.22 -14.93
N HIS A 214 -8.08 -3.96 -14.56
CA HIS A 214 -8.11 -5.42 -14.68
C HIS A 214 -8.08 -5.87 -16.15
N LEU A 215 -8.96 -5.31 -16.98
CA LEU A 215 -9.09 -5.69 -18.39
C LEU A 215 -7.90 -5.28 -19.26
N SER A 216 -7.09 -4.32 -18.80
CA SER A 216 -5.85 -3.91 -19.46
C SER A 216 -4.60 -4.54 -18.87
N GLU A 217 -4.74 -5.50 -17.94
CA GLU A 217 -3.65 -6.20 -17.28
C GLU A 217 -2.69 -5.29 -16.49
N ARG A 218 -3.18 -4.14 -15.99
CA ARG A 218 -2.40 -3.12 -15.28
C ARG A 218 -2.48 -3.20 -13.76
N ILE A 219 -2.87 -4.35 -13.21
CA ILE A 219 -3.08 -4.52 -11.76
C ILE A 219 -1.82 -4.16 -10.96
N ARG A 220 -0.65 -4.64 -11.39
CA ARG A 220 0.64 -4.35 -10.73
C ARG A 220 0.99 -2.86 -10.77
N ALA A 221 0.84 -2.22 -11.94
CA ALA A 221 1.05 -0.79 -12.11
C ALA A 221 0.11 0.05 -11.23
N ALA A 222 -1.17 -0.31 -11.17
CA ALA A 222 -2.14 0.35 -10.31
C ALA A 222 -1.79 0.19 -8.82
N ALA A 223 -1.41 -1.02 -8.40
CA ALA A 223 -0.99 -1.25 -7.03
C ALA A 223 0.27 -0.45 -6.66
N ALA A 224 1.28 -0.43 -7.54
CA ALA A 224 2.47 0.39 -7.37
C ALA A 224 2.15 1.87 -7.21
N ALA A 225 1.23 2.42 -8.02
CA ALA A 225 0.75 3.80 -7.89
C ALA A 225 0.12 4.07 -6.51
N GLN A 226 -0.70 3.15 -6.00
CA GLN A 226 -1.29 3.26 -4.65
C GLN A 226 -0.21 3.21 -3.55
N LEU A 227 0.80 2.35 -3.67
CA LEU A 227 1.90 2.24 -2.71
C LEU A 227 2.80 3.49 -2.71
N MET A 228 3.09 4.06 -3.88
CA MET A 228 3.76 5.35 -3.99
C MET A 228 2.93 6.48 -3.36
N LEU A 229 1.60 6.43 -3.52
CA LEU A 229 0.70 7.40 -2.90
C LEU A 229 0.73 7.31 -1.37
N VAL A 230 0.82 6.12 -0.77
CA VAL A 230 1.00 5.97 0.69
C VAL A 230 2.23 6.76 1.16
N GLN A 231 3.37 6.58 0.49
CA GLN A 231 4.60 7.30 0.84
C GLN A 231 4.44 8.81 0.63
N ALA A 232 3.78 9.23 -0.44
CA ALA A 232 3.54 10.64 -0.73
C ALA A 232 2.68 11.33 0.33
N VAL A 233 1.62 10.66 0.81
CA VAL A 233 0.73 11.14 1.88
C VAL A 233 1.47 11.28 3.21
N GLU A 234 2.35 10.32 3.56
CA GLU A 234 3.18 10.43 4.76
C GLU A 234 4.17 11.60 4.67
N LEU A 235 4.87 11.77 3.54
CA LEU A 235 5.81 12.87 3.33
C LEU A 235 5.12 14.24 3.36
N ALA A 236 3.89 14.33 2.84
CA ALA A 236 3.04 15.50 2.93
C ALA A 236 2.50 15.76 4.35
N ARG A 237 2.74 14.84 5.30
CA ARG A 237 2.28 14.89 6.69
C ARG A 237 0.76 15.08 6.81
N VAL A 238 0.00 14.44 5.92
CA VAL A 238 -1.46 14.45 6.00
C VAL A 238 -1.87 13.76 7.31
N PRO A 239 -2.64 14.42 8.20
CA PRO A 239 -3.08 13.80 9.43
C PRO A 239 -3.90 12.54 9.18
N VAL A 240 -3.72 11.50 10.00
CA VAL A 240 -4.42 10.21 9.87
C VAL A 240 -5.93 10.40 9.83
N GLN A 241 -6.48 11.29 10.66
CA GLN A 241 -7.91 11.60 10.71
C GLN A 241 -8.40 12.24 9.42
N VAL A 242 -7.58 13.07 8.79
CA VAL A 242 -7.92 13.72 7.51
C VAL A 242 -7.85 12.70 6.37
N SER A 243 -6.84 11.84 6.36
CA SER A 243 -6.73 10.72 5.41
C SER A 243 -7.95 9.79 5.50
N ALA A 244 -8.27 9.31 6.71
CA ALA A 244 -9.42 8.47 7.01
C ALA A 244 -10.76 9.19 6.74
N GLY A 245 -10.78 10.51 6.93
CA GLY A 245 -11.91 11.40 6.66
C GLY A 245 -12.22 11.61 5.18
N GLY A 246 -11.62 10.84 4.27
CA GLY A 246 -11.99 10.79 2.86
C GLY A 246 -10.96 11.39 1.90
N VAL A 247 -9.92 12.05 2.40
CA VAL A 247 -8.83 12.54 1.54
C VAL A 247 -8.15 11.38 0.83
N TRP A 248 -7.94 10.24 1.50
CA TRP A 248 -7.41 9.05 0.83
C TRP A 248 -8.26 8.63 -0.37
N ASN A 249 -9.59 8.62 -0.24
CA ASN A 249 -10.48 8.18 -1.32
C ASN A 249 -10.39 9.09 -2.55
N LEU A 250 -10.20 10.39 -2.36
CA LEU A 250 -9.98 11.32 -3.46
C LEU A 250 -8.65 11.04 -4.16
N LEU A 251 -7.57 10.96 -3.37
CA LEU A 251 -6.22 10.78 -3.91
C LEU A 251 -6.05 9.40 -4.58
N SER A 252 -6.55 8.36 -3.92
CA SER A 252 -6.51 6.98 -4.41
C SER A 252 -7.33 6.83 -5.69
N GLY A 253 -8.49 7.48 -5.78
CA GLY A 253 -9.29 7.50 -7.01
C GLY A 253 -8.61 8.23 -8.16
N ALA A 254 -7.98 9.38 -7.89
CA ALA A 254 -7.17 10.07 -8.88
C ALA A 254 -6.01 9.20 -9.39
N ALA A 255 -5.26 8.54 -8.49
CA ALA A 255 -4.21 7.60 -8.87
C ALA A 255 -4.74 6.44 -9.73
N GLN A 256 -5.89 5.87 -9.37
CA GLN A 256 -6.53 4.80 -10.14
C GLN A 256 -6.91 5.26 -11.55
N ALA A 257 -7.51 6.44 -11.66
CA ALA A 257 -7.92 7.03 -12.95
C ALA A 257 -6.71 7.36 -13.84
N LEU A 258 -5.61 7.84 -13.26
CA LEU A 258 -4.38 8.13 -14.01
C LEU A 258 -3.80 6.90 -14.70
N VAL A 259 -3.76 5.76 -14.02
CA VAL A 259 -3.16 4.52 -14.55
C VAL A 259 -3.85 4.02 -15.83
N VAL A 260 -5.12 4.37 -16.02
CA VAL A 260 -5.94 3.96 -17.18
C VAL A 260 -6.40 5.15 -18.04
N ARG A 261 -5.79 6.32 -17.87
CA ARG A 261 -6.19 7.56 -18.54
C ARG A 261 -6.21 7.45 -20.07
N ASP A 262 -5.30 6.64 -20.65
CA ASP A 262 -5.19 6.40 -22.09
C ASP A 262 -6.27 5.48 -22.67
N LEU A 263 -7.02 4.76 -21.84
CA LEU A 263 -8.05 3.81 -22.31
C LEU A 263 -9.38 4.49 -22.70
N GLY A 264 -9.40 5.82 -22.72
CA GLY A 264 -10.49 6.64 -23.26
C GLY A 264 -11.16 7.56 -22.23
N GLU A 265 -11.77 8.64 -22.73
CA GLU A 265 -12.53 9.60 -21.92
C GLU A 265 -13.84 8.98 -21.44
N SER A 266 -13.78 8.26 -20.32
CA SER A 266 -14.97 7.99 -19.53
C SER A 266 -15.25 9.19 -18.63
N SER A 267 -16.49 9.68 -18.62
CA SER A 267 -16.96 10.66 -17.63
C SER A 267 -16.59 10.25 -16.19
N SER A 268 -16.56 8.94 -15.94
CA SER A 268 -16.09 8.33 -14.70
C SER A 268 -14.64 8.69 -14.31
N SER A 269 -13.71 8.82 -15.25
CA SER A 269 -12.31 9.19 -14.92
C SER A 269 -12.22 10.65 -14.49
N LEU A 270 -13.01 11.54 -15.10
CA LEU A 270 -13.09 12.94 -14.71
C LEU A 270 -13.68 13.10 -13.31
N ASP A 271 -14.67 12.29 -12.93
CA ASP A 271 -15.24 12.31 -11.58
C ASP A 271 -14.19 12.03 -10.49
N LEU A 272 -13.21 11.17 -10.79
CA LEU A 272 -12.13 10.81 -9.86
C LEU A 272 -11.00 11.85 -9.83
N LEU A 273 -10.71 12.50 -10.97
CA LEU A 273 -9.63 13.48 -11.09
C LEU A 273 -10.04 14.90 -10.64
N THR A 274 -11.28 15.31 -10.93
CA THR A 274 -11.78 16.68 -10.71
C THR A 274 -11.57 17.19 -9.29
N PRO A 275 -11.84 16.41 -8.22
CA PRO A 275 -11.60 16.86 -6.84
C PRO A 275 -10.14 17.26 -6.59
N CYS A 276 -9.19 16.46 -7.11
CA CYS A 276 -7.76 16.72 -6.94
C CYS A 276 -7.30 17.89 -7.80
N VAL A 277 -7.75 17.97 -9.06
CA VAL A 277 -7.44 19.09 -9.96
C VAL A 277 -7.91 20.42 -9.38
N THR A 278 -9.12 20.46 -8.82
CA THR A 278 -9.72 21.67 -8.24
C THR A 278 -8.88 22.25 -7.10
N VAL A 279 -8.24 21.38 -6.30
CA VAL A 279 -7.45 21.81 -5.13
C VAL A 279 -5.97 21.99 -5.45
N LEU A 280 -5.39 21.08 -6.25
CA LEU A 280 -3.95 21.00 -6.46
C LEU A 280 -3.47 21.68 -7.75
N GLY A 281 -4.39 22.15 -8.59
CA GLY A 281 -4.13 22.70 -9.92
C GLY A 281 -3.95 21.62 -10.99
N LEU A 282 -3.60 22.05 -12.22
CA LEU A 282 -3.42 21.18 -13.39
C LEU A 282 -1.96 20.83 -13.70
N ASP A 283 -0.98 21.45 -13.02
CA ASP A 283 0.44 21.38 -13.42
C ASP A 283 1.05 19.98 -13.39
N TRP A 284 0.45 19.06 -12.65
CA TRP A 284 0.88 17.67 -12.54
C TRP A 284 0.19 16.72 -13.54
N LEU A 285 -0.85 17.18 -14.26
CA LEU A 285 -1.65 16.36 -15.18
C LEU A 285 -1.07 16.33 -16.61
N ARG A 286 0.19 16.69 -16.78
CA ARG A 286 0.83 16.81 -18.10
C ARG A 286 1.03 15.44 -18.77
#